data_AF-A0A4Q5XXR0-F1
#
_entry.id   AF-A0A4Q5XXR0-F1
#
_cell.length_a   1.000
_cell.length_b   1.000
_cell.length_c   1.000
_cell.angle_alpha   90.00
_cell.angle_beta   90.00
_cell.angle_gamma   90.00
#
_symmetry.space_group_name_H-M   'P 1'
#
loop_
_entity.id
_entity.type
_entity.pdbx_description
1 polymer ?
#
loop_
_entity_poly.entity_id
_entity_poly.type
_entity_poly.pdbx_seq_one_letter_code
_entity_poly.pdbx_strand_id
1 'polypeptide(L)'
;DTLQNVAAGTYKVYIRNSVGCGKNLVLVVKELPLPEVRLPNDTTVCEGLPIAINVTEQSDVSYLWNTGDSTCCIRATTGGAYVLTATNLCGATSDTTVLTYTKCDYCLFVPNAFSPNGDGVNDRFRVLPTCLIDQYKIEIFNRWGQRVFSGYSAETSWDGTYKGQPAESGVYYYLITASPSDKMKGMIKEKGDLTLIR
;
A
#
# COMPACT_ATOMS: atom_id res chain seq x y z
N ASP A 1 -37.94 8.42 30.03
CA ASP A 1 -38.58 8.36 28.72
C ASP A 1 -37.51 8.12 27.67
N THR A 2 -37.70 7.16 26.77
CA THR A 2 -36.71 6.80 25.74
C THR A 2 -37.37 6.95 24.37
N LEU A 3 -36.84 7.84 23.54
CA LEU A 3 -37.23 7.97 22.14
C LEU A 3 -36.35 7.03 21.30
N GLN A 4 -36.97 6.20 20.46
CA GLN A 4 -36.30 5.28 19.53
C GLN A 4 -36.62 5.66 18.09
N ASN A 5 -35.75 5.27 17.13
CA ASN A 5 -35.92 5.49 15.69
C ASN A 5 -36.08 6.97 15.27
N VAL A 6 -35.38 7.88 15.96
CA VAL A 6 -35.39 9.30 15.61
C VAL A 6 -34.44 9.54 14.44
N ALA A 7 -34.91 10.24 13.40
CA ALA A 7 -34.10 10.56 12.23
C ALA A 7 -32.90 11.47 12.59
N ALA A 8 -31.90 11.54 11.73
CA ALA A 8 -30.83 12.53 11.88
C ALA A 8 -31.42 13.95 11.85
N GLY A 9 -30.92 14.81 12.73
CA GLY A 9 -31.46 16.16 12.88
C GLY A 9 -31.14 16.80 14.23
N THR A 10 -31.57 18.04 14.39
CA THR A 10 -31.43 18.78 15.64
C THR A 10 -32.75 18.80 16.39
N TYR A 11 -32.77 18.23 17.58
CA TYR A 11 -33.94 18.12 18.45
C TYR A 11 -33.83 19.12 19.60
N LYS A 12 -34.93 19.81 19.87
CA LYS A 12 -35.09 20.65 21.07
C LYS A 12 -35.95 19.88 22.07
N VAL A 13 -35.35 19.51 23.19
CA VAL A 13 -36.05 18.80 24.27
C VAL A 13 -36.29 19.78 25.41
N TYR A 14 -37.55 19.88 25.85
CA TYR A 14 -37.93 20.68 27.00
C TYR A 14 -38.22 19.76 28.18
N ILE A 15 -37.43 19.88 29.24
CA ILE A 15 -37.60 19.07 30.46
C ILE A 15 -38.15 19.97 31.54
N ARG A 16 -39.24 19.57 32.20
CA ARG A 16 -39.91 20.32 33.27
C ARG A 16 -40.11 19.45 34.51
N ASN A 17 -39.89 20.01 35.69
CA ASN A 17 -40.19 19.34 36.96
C ASN A 17 -41.67 19.51 37.36
N SER A 18 -42.12 18.77 38.39
CA SER A 18 -43.50 18.81 38.89
C SER A 18 -43.95 20.17 39.43
N VAL A 19 -43.00 21.05 39.77
CA VAL A 19 -43.24 22.42 40.26
C VAL A 19 -43.25 23.44 39.11
N GLY A 20 -43.00 23.00 37.88
CA GLY A 20 -43.16 23.82 36.68
C GLY A 20 -41.91 24.59 36.22
N CYS A 21 -40.73 24.34 36.80
CA CYS A 21 -39.46 24.84 36.30
C CYS A 21 -38.93 23.93 35.19
N GLY A 22 -38.40 24.49 34.10
CA GLY A 22 -37.87 23.68 32.99
C GLY A 22 -36.64 24.27 32.31
N LYS A 23 -35.92 23.40 31.58
CA LYS A 23 -34.74 23.73 30.78
C LYS A 23 -34.89 23.19 29.37
N ASN A 24 -34.31 23.93 28.42
CA ASN A 24 -34.16 23.49 27.04
C ASN A 24 -32.82 22.78 26.86
N LEU A 25 -32.83 21.64 26.18
CA LEU A 25 -31.66 20.91 25.71
C LEU A 25 -31.70 20.86 24.18
N VAL A 26 -30.54 21.01 23.53
CA VAL A 26 -30.39 20.79 22.10
C VAL A 26 -29.58 19.52 21.90
N LEU A 27 -30.14 18.57 21.17
CA LEU A 27 -29.50 17.30 20.82
C LEU A 27 -29.32 17.25 19.30
N VAL A 28 -28.11 16.93 18.86
CA VAL A 28 -27.81 16.73 17.43
C VAL A 28 -27.62 15.23 17.20
N VAL A 29 -28.55 14.63 16.47
CA VAL A 29 -28.43 13.25 15.99
C VAL A 29 -27.79 13.31 14.61
N LYS A 30 -26.57 12.78 14.48
CA LYS A 30 -25.87 12.70 13.19
C LYS A 30 -26.35 11.49 12.41
N GLU A 31 -26.47 11.63 11.10
CA GLU A 31 -26.63 10.49 10.20
C GLU A 31 -25.30 9.74 10.14
N LEU A 32 -25.33 8.43 10.39
CA LEU A 32 -24.16 7.57 10.25
C LEU A 32 -24.19 6.97 8.83
N PRO A 33 -23.22 7.29 7.96
CA PRO A 33 -23.21 6.74 6.62
C PRO A 33 -22.88 5.24 6.64
N LEU A 34 -23.15 4.56 5.52
CA LEU A 34 -22.60 3.22 5.29
C LEU A 34 -21.06 3.28 5.31
N PRO A 35 -20.38 2.19 5.73
CA PRO A 35 -18.93 2.11 5.64
C PRO A 35 -18.45 2.28 4.20
N GLU A 36 -17.36 3.00 4.00
CA GLU A 36 -16.71 3.11 2.68
C GLU A 36 -15.70 1.98 2.52
N VAL A 37 -15.86 1.13 1.51
CA VAL A 37 -14.89 0.05 1.23
C VAL A 37 -14.40 0.21 -0.20
N ARG A 38 -13.09 0.32 -0.36
CA ARG A 38 -12.43 0.36 -1.66
C ARG A 38 -11.17 -0.48 -1.61
N LEU A 39 -11.23 -1.65 -2.24
CA LEU A 39 -10.10 -2.54 -2.41
C LEU A 39 -9.20 -2.06 -3.56
N PRO A 40 -7.93 -2.53 -3.59
CA PRO A 40 -7.05 -2.32 -4.73
C PRO A 40 -7.66 -2.87 -6.03
N ASN A 41 -7.25 -2.30 -7.16
CA ASN A 41 -7.61 -2.83 -8.48
C ASN A 41 -7.08 -4.26 -8.66
N ASP A 42 -7.72 -5.01 -9.55
CA ASP A 42 -7.26 -6.33 -9.98
C ASP A 42 -5.78 -6.32 -10.37
N THR A 43 -5.03 -7.30 -9.87
CA THR A 43 -3.58 -7.29 -9.96
C THR A 43 -3.05 -8.67 -10.34
N THR A 44 -2.07 -8.69 -11.24
CA THR A 44 -1.27 -9.89 -11.53
C THR A 44 -0.04 -9.92 -10.63
N VAL A 45 0.20 -11.04 -9.96
CA VAL A 45 1.28 -11.23 -8.99
C VAL A 45 2.12 -12.44 -9.37
N CYS A 46 3.42 -12.39 -9.09
CA CYS A 46 4.29 -13.54 -9.30
C CYS A 46 4.05 -14.63 -8.24
N GLU A 47 4.00 -15.88 -8.67
CA GLU A 47 3.92 -17.05 -7.77
C GLU A 47 4.95 -17.00 -6.63
N GLY A 48 4.49 -17.31 -5.42
CA GLY A 48 5.30 -17.32 -4.21
C GLY A 48 5.47 -15.95 -3.53
N LEU A 49 4.95 -14.85 -4.10
CA LEU A 49 4.95 -13.54 -3.45
C LEU A 49 3.65 -13.26 -2.68
N PRO A 50 3.70 -13.00 -1.36
CA PRO A 50 2.54 -12.55 -0.62
C PRO A 50 2.24 -11.08 -0.90
N ILE A 51 1.01 -10.76 -1.32
CA ILE A 51 0.54 -9.39 -1.51
C ILE A 51 -0.40 -8.96 -0.38
N ALA A 52 -0.26 -7.74 0.11
CA ALA A 52 -1.17 -7.17 1.10
C ALA A 52 -2.39 -6.58 0.39
N ILE A 53 -3.58 -6.93 0.86
CA ILE A 53 -4.84 -6.29 0.48
C ILE A 53 -5.35 -5.58 1.74
N ASN A 54 -5.37 -4.25 1.71
CA ASN A 54 -5.68 -3.43 2.86
C ASN A 54 -6.78 -2.41 2.56
N VAL A 55 -7.50 -2.02 3.62
CA VAL A 55 -8.36 -0.84 3.64
C VAL A 55 -7.96 0.08 4.79
N THR A 56 -8.38 1.35 4.71
CA THR A 56 -8.24 2.26 5.84
C THR A 56 -9.26 1.89 6.92
N GLU A 57 -8.79 1.62 8.13
CA GLU A 57 -9.65 1.29 9.26
C GLU A 57 -10.60 2.45 9.59
N GLN A 58 -11.86 2.11 9.85
CA GLN A 58 -12.92 3.03 10.22
C GLN A 58 -13.40 2.71 11.64
N SER A 59 -13.73 3.76 12.41
CA SER A 59 -14.28 3.60 13.75
C SER A 59 -15.68 2.96 13.69
N ASP A 60 -15.96 2.06 14.64
CA ASP A 60 -17.26 1.37 14.77
C ASP A 60 -17.68 0.55 13.53
N VAL A 61 -16.70 0.10 12.75
CA VAL A 61 -16.89 -0.78 11.58
C VAL A 61 -16.24 -2.14 11.86
N SER A 62 -16.97 -3.22 11.57
CA SER A 62 -16.45 -4.58 11.57
C SER A 62 -16.20 -5.07 10.15
N TYR A 63 -15.23 -5.97 9.99
CA TYR A 63 -14.80 -6.50 8.69
C TYR A 63 -15.02 -8.01 8.64
N LEU A 64 -15.36 -8.52 7.45
CA LEU A 64 -15.42 -9.95 7.16
C LEU A 64 -15.00 -10.22 5.72
N TRP A 65 -13.96 -11.03 5.57
CA TRP A 65 -13.47 -11.51 4.28
C TRP A 65 -14.15 -12.82 3.89
N ASN A 66 -14.22 -13.11 2.59
CA ASN A 66 -14.65 -14.43 2.09
C ASN A 66 -13.70 -15.58 2.50
N THR A 67 -12.51 -15.26 3.00
CA THR A 67 -11.58 -16.21 3.62
C THR A 67 -11.92 -16.54 5.08
N GLY A 68 -12.86 -15.81 5.69
CA GLY A 68 -13.21 -15.89 7.12
C GLY A 68 -12.40 -14.96 8.03
N ASP A 69 -11.45 -14.19 7.49
CA ASP A 69 -10.70 -13.20 8.26
C ASP A 69 -11.59 -11.99 8.65
N SER A 70 -11.28 -11.31 9.75
CA SER A 70 -12.06 -10.19 10.29
C SER A 70 -11.25 -8.91 10.52
N THR A 71 -10.01 -8.87 10.03
CA THR A 71 -9.13 -7.71 10.10
C THR A 71 -9.36 -6.77 8.91
N CYS A 72 -8.82 -5.55 9.00
CA CYS A 72 -8.82 -4.61 7.86
C CYS A 72 -8.06 -5.14 6.64
N CYS A 73 -7.16 -6.09 6.87
CA CYS A 73 -6.02 -6.25 6.00
C CYS A 73 -5.53 -7.70 6.03
N ILE A 74 -5.56 -8.34 4.87
CA ILE A 74 -5.09 -9.71 4.69
C ILE A 74 -3.82 -9.75 3.84
N ARG A 75 -3.07 -10.84 3.96
CA ARG A 75 -1.98 -11.18 3.04
C ARG A 75 -2.40 -12.37 2.20
N ALA A 76 -2.62 -12.12 0.91
CA ALA A 76 -2.95 -13.15 -0.06
C ALA A 76 -1.67 -13.81 -0.60
N THR A 77 -1.72 -15.13 -0.77
CA THR A 77 -0.65 -15.95 -1.36
C THR A 77 -1.15 -16.80 -2.54
N THR A 78 -2.44 -16.72 -2.85
CA THR A 78 -3.11 -17.52 -3.87
C THR A 78 -3.95 -16.62 -4.76
N GLY A 79 -4.16 -17.03 -6.01
CA GLY A 79 -5.06 -16.34 -6.92
C GLY A 79 -6.52 -16.57 -6.56
N GLY A 80 -7.39 -15.65 -6.99
CA GLY A 80 -8.82 -15.71 -6.77
C GLY A 80 -9.45 -14.35 -6.48
N ALA A 81 -10.77 -14.37 -6.33
CA ALA A 81 -11.53 -13.20 -5.89
C ALA A 81 -11.47 -13.08 -4.37
N TYR A 82 -11.07 -11.92 -3.88
CA TYR A 82 -11.11 -11.52 -2.48
C TYR A 82 -12.22 -10.51 -2.29
N VAL A 83 -13.16 -10.82 -1.40
CA VAL A 83 -14.32 -9.96 -1.12
C VAL A 83 -14.22 -9.54 0.33
N LEU A 84 -14.25 -8.22 0.58
CA LEU A 84 -14.33 -7.66 1.92
C LEU A 84 -15.71 -7.05 2.12
N THR A 85 -16.39 -7.44 3.20
CA THR A 85 -17.62 -6.80 3.67
C THR A 85 -17.32 -6.01 4.93
N ALA A 86 -17.62 -4.71 4.92
CA ALA A 86 -17.55 -3.85 6.09
C ALA A 86 -18.96 -3.53 6.59
N THR A 87 -19.18 -3.65 7.90
CA THR A 87 -20.51 -3.51 8.51
C THR A 87 -20.46 -2.53 9.68
N ASN A 88 -21.45 -1.65 9.76
CA ASN A 88 -21.72 -0.82 10.95
C ASN A 88 -23.21 -0.90 11.33
N LEU A 89 -23.64 -0.06 12.28
CA LEU A 89 -25.03 0.00 12.74
C LEU A 89 -26.06 0.35 11.63
N CYS A 90 -25.62 0.95 10.53
CA CYS A 90 -26.49 1.40 9.44
C CYS A 90 -26.57 0.40 8.28
N GLY A 91 -25.63 -0.53 8.17
CA GLY A 91 -25.66 -1.57 7.15
C GLY A 91 -24.27 -2.08 6.78
N ALA A 92 -24.19 -2.70 5.62
CA ALA A 92 -22.98 -3.31 5.09
C ALA A 92 -22.68 -2.83 3.67
N THR A 93 -21.40 -2.63 3.39
CA THR A 93 -20.85 -2.36 2.06
C THR A 93 -19.81 -3.42 1.76
N SER A 94 -19.70 -3.85 0.50
CA SER A 94 -18.67 -4.80 0.07
C SER A 94 -17.96 -4.33 -1.18
N ASP A 95 -16.70 -4.71 -1.31
CA ASP A 95 -15.93 -4.54 -2.54
C ASP A 95 -15.13 -5.81 -2.85
N THR A 96 -14.72 -5.97 -4.11
CA THR A 96 -14.03 -7.16 -4.61
C THR A 96 -12.78 -6.79 -5.38
N THR A 97 -11.71 -7.56 -5.19
CA THR A 97 -10.50 -7.51 -6.01
C THR A 97 -10.12 -8.91 -6.47
N VAL A 98 -9.60 -9.04 -7.68
CA VAL A 98 -9.16 -10.31 -8.24
C VAL A 98 -7.64 -10.34 -8.35
N LEU A 99 -7.04 -11.35 -7.74
CA LEU A 99 -5.63 -11.64 -7.88
C LEU A 99 -5.40 -12.77 -8.86
N THR A 100 -4.55 -12.53 -9.86
CA THR A 100 -4.08 -13.56 -10.78
C THR A 100 -2.62 -13.84 -10.49
N TYR A 101 -2.31 -15.06 -10.06
CA TYR A 101 -0.93 -15.48 -9.89
C TYR A 101 -0.39 -16.06 -11.19
N THR A 102 0.81 -15.65 -11.58
CA THR A 102 1.49 -16.14 -12.78
C THR A 102 2.94 -16.47 -12.48
N LYS A 103 3.52 -17.37 -13.27
CA LYS A 103 4.93 -17.71 -13.17
C LYS A 103 5.75 -16.56 -13.77
N CYS A 104 6.59 -15.93 -12.95
CA CYS A 104 7.56 -14.96 -13.40
C CYS A 104 8.91 -15.62 -13.63
N ASP A 105 9.40 -15.59 -14.87
CA ASP A 105 10.67 -16.22 -15.26
C ASP A 105 11.90 -15.39 -14.84
N TYR A 106 11.70 -14.14 -14.45
CA TYR A 106 12.73 -13.27 -13.87
C TYR A 106 12.43 -13.01 -12.39
N CYS A 107 13.48 -12.73 -11.62
CA CYS A 107 13.40 -12.44 -10.17
C CYS A 107 13.60 -10.97 -9.83
N LEU A 108 14.28 -10.23 -10.69
CA LEU A 108 14.56 -8.81 -10.53
C LEU A 108 14.18 -8.09 -11.82
N PHE A 109 13.32 -7.09 -11.71
CA PHE A 109 13.11 -6.10 -12.76
C PHE A 109 13.93 -4.85 -12.43
N VAL A 110 14.84 -4.49 -13.32
CA VAL A 110 15.72 -3.32 -13.16
C VAL A 110 15.32 -2.26 -14.18
N PRO A 111 14.75 -1.12 -13.74
CA PRO A 111 14.48 0.00 -14.65
C PRO A 111 15.77 0.52 -15.30
N ASN A 112 15.65 1.08 -16.50
CA ASN A 112 16.80 1.65 -17.23
C ASN A 112 16.91 3.18 -17.08
N ALA A 113 15.89 3.86 -16.56
CA ALA A 113 15.88 5.30 -16.39
C ALA A 113 14.99 5.75 -15.22
N PHE A 114 15.28 6.93 -14.68
CA PHE A 114 14.45 7.61 -13.69
C PHE A 114 14.66 9.14 -13.75
N SER A 115 13.70 9.91 -13.26
CA SER A 115 13.65 11.37 -13.35
C SER A 115 13.35 11.99 -11.98
N PRO A 116 14.36 12.29 -11.14
CA PRO A 116 14.15 12.90 -9.83
C PRO A 116 13.81 14.40 -9.97
N ASN A 117 12.58 14.70 -10.39
CA ASN A 117 12.04 16.03 -10.68
C ASN A 117 10.92 16.45 -9.70
N GLY A 118 10.45 15.54 -8.84
CA GLY A 118 9.46 15.79 -7.81
C GLY A 118 8.00 15.70 -8.26
N ASP A 119 7.71 15.12 -9.42
CA ASP A 119 6.34 14.94 -9.91
C ASP A 119 5.64 13.66 -9.38
N GLY A 120 6.36 12.85 -8.60
CA GLY A 120 5.89 11.59 -8.03
C GLY A 120 6.04 10.39 -8.98
N VAL A 121 6.52 10.59 -10.21
CA VAL A 121 6.64 9.57 -11.25
C VAL A 121 8.11 9.28 -11.52
N ASN A 122 8.55 8.07 -11.17
CA ASN A 122 9.94 7.63 -11.37
C ASN A 122 10.98 8.57 -10.74
N ASP A 123 10.65 9.23 -9.62
CA ASP A 123 11.56 10.11 -8.89
C ASP A 123 12.71 9.38 -8.19
N ARG A 124 12.58 8.06 -8.01
CA ARG A 124 13.58 7.23 -7.37
C ARG A 124 13.82 5.99 -8.21
N PHE A 125 15.09 5.67 -8.38
CA PHE A 125 15.49 4.40 -8.95
C PHE A 125 15.42 3.32 -7.87
N ARG A 126 14.68 2.23 -8.15
CA ARG A 126 14.61 1.02 -7.32
C ARG A 126 14.48 -0.21 -8.19
N VAL A 127 15.05 -1.32 -7.73
CA VAL A 127 14.87 -2.63 -8.36
C VAL A 127 13.60 -3.26 -7.82
N LEU A 128 12.77 -3.83 -8.68
CA LEU A 128 11.52 -4.47 -8.28
C LEU A 128 11.73 -5.99 -8.22
N PRO A 129 11.73 -6.62 -7.04
CA PRO A 129 11.80 -8.07 -6.94
C PRO A 129 10.47 -8.71 -7.31
N THR A 130 10.53 -9.74 -8.15
CA THR A 130 9.41 -10.61 -8.56
C THR A 130 9.49 -11.99 -7.91
N CYS A 131 10.37 -12.14 -6.93
CA CYS A 131 10.50 -13.31 -6.07
C CYS A 131 11.06 -12.90 -4.70
N LEU A 132 10.99 -13.79 -3.70
CA LEU A 132 11.56 -13.52 -2.38
C LEU A 132 13.10 -13.52 -2.44
N ILE A 133 13.72 -12.54 -1.81
CA ILE A 133 15.17 -12.31 -1.80
C ILE A 133 15.69 -12.32 -0.36
N ASP A 134 16.61 -13.25 -0.04
CA ASP A 134 17.23 -13.36 1.29
C ASP A 134 18.41 -12.41 1.47
N GLN A 135 19.19 -12.21 0.41
CA GLN A 135 20.35 -11.32 0.41
C GLN A 135 20.32 -10.47 -0.86
N TYR A 136 20.62 -9.19 -0.71
CA TYR A 136 20.62 -8.25 -1.81
C TYR A 136 21.77 -7.26 -1.62
N LYS A 137 22.40 -6.88 -2.72
CA LYS A 137 23.32 -5.74 -2.77
C LYS A 137 23.18 -5.07 -4.12
N ILE A 138 23.04 -3.75 -4.10
CA ILE A 138 23.18 -2.90 -5.29
C ILE A 138 24.29 -1.89 -5.06
N GLU A 139 25.07 -1.63 -6.09
CA GLU A 139 26.04 -0.55 -6.15
C GLU A 139 25.84 0.21 -7.45
N ILE A 140 25.79 1.54 -7.39
CA ILE A 140 25.65 2.41 -8.56
C ILE A 140 26.90 3.28 -8.66
N PHE A 141 27.45 3.37 -9.85
CA PHE A 141 28.67 4.08 -10.18
C PHE A 141 28.39 5.14 -11.22
N ASN A 142 29.05 6.29 -11.11
CA ASN A 142 29.07 7.28 -12.19
C ASN A 142 30.02 6.83 -13.33
N ARG A 143 30.06 7.62 -14.42
CA ARG A 143 30.91 7.35 -15.59
C ARG A 143 32.42 7.24 -15.31
N TRP A 144 32.89 7.72 -14.16
CA TRP A 144 34.30 7.65 -13.74
C TRP A 144 34.59 6.44 -12.83
N GLY A 145 33.61 5.55 -12.61
CA GLY A 145 33.76 4.39 -11.75
C GLY A 145 33.68 4.72 -10.25
N GLN A 146 33.31 5.94 -9.88
CA GLN A 146 33.08 6.29 -8.47
C GLN A 146 31.70 5.80 -8.04
N ARG A 147 31.65 5.04 -6.95
CA ARG A 147 30.39 4.60 -6.34
C ARG A 147 29.64 5.79 -5.76
N VAL A 148 28.45 6.05 -6.27
CA VAL A 148 27.56 7.12 -5.83
C VAL A 148 26.45 6.63 -4.92
N PHE A 149 26.11 5.33 -4.97
CA PHE A 149 25.07 4.74 -4.15
C PHE A 149 25.35 3.27 -3.85
N SER A 150 24.86 2.79 -2.71
CA SER A 150 24.83 1.37 -2.37
C SER A 150 23.64 1.05 -1.48
N GLY A 151 23.04 -0.13 -1.69
CA GLY A 151 21.93 -0.64 -0.87
C GLY A 151 22.08 -2.13 -0.62
N TYR A 152 21.49 -2.60 0.49
CA TYR A 152 21.58 -4.01 0.93
C TYR A 152 20.20 -4.67 1.09
N SER A 153 19.15 -3.99 0.65
CA SER A 153 17.77 -4.49 0.62
C SER A 153 17.12 -4.09 -0.69
N ALA A 154 16.24 -4.93 -1.23
CA ALA A 154 15.47 -4.62 -2.44
C ALA A 154 14.53 -3.42 -2.27
N GLU A 155 14.21 -3.04 -1.02
CA GLU A 155 13.45 -1.82 -0.70
C GLU A 155 14.29 -0.53 -0.79
N THR A 156 15.61 -0.68 -0.92
CA THR A 156 16.53 0.47 -1.02
C THR A 156 16.33 1.16 -2.36
N SER A 157 16.24 2.49 -2.34
CA SER A 157 16.04 3.30 -3.55
C SER A 157 16.99 4.48 -3.59
N TRP A 158 17.42 4.86 -4.78
CA TRP A 158 18.28 6.02 -5.03
C TRP A 158 17.44 7.17 -5.57
N ASP A 159 17.55 8.33 -4.93
CA ASP A 159 16.84 9.57 -5.28
C ASP A 159 17.62 10.46 -6.26
N GLY A 160 18.73 9.96 -6.82
CA GLY A 160 19.58 10.75 -7.71
C GLY A 160 20.42 11.80 -6.99
N THR A 161 20.66 11.65 -5.69
CA THR A 161 21.59 12.50 -4.93
C THR A 161 22.89 11.77 -4.59
N TYR A 162 23.98 12.53 -4.48
CA TYR A 162 25.27 12.06 -3.99
C TYR A 162 25.87 13.11 -3.05
N LYS A 163 26.23 12.69 -1.82
CA LYS A 163 26.76 13.59 -0.77
C LYS A 163 25.87 14.81 -0.49
N GLY A 164 24.54 14.61 -0.52
CA GLY A 164 23.55 15.66 -0.27
C GLY A 164 23.35 16.65 -1.43
N GLN A 165 24.01 16.44 -2.57
CA GLN A 165 23.85 17.24 -3.77
C GLN A 165 23.17 16.43 -4.88
N PRO A 166 22.40 17.05 -5.79
CA PRO A 166 21.92 16.38 -6.99
C PRO A 166 23.08 15.81 -7.81
N ALA A 167 23.04 14.53 -8.14
CA ALA A 167 24.02 13.90 -9.03
C ALA A 167 23.84 14.41 -10.46
N GLU A 168 24.88 14.43 -11.30
CA GLU A 168 24.78 14.92 -12.69
C GLU A 168 23.77 14.09 -13.51
N SER A 169 23.01 14.74 -14.41
CA SER A 169 22.23 14.02 -15.42
C SER A 169 23.16 13.26 -16.37
N GLY A 170 22.79 12.03 -16.72
CA GLY A 170 23.62 11.18 -17.58
C GLY A 170 23.51 9.70 -17.25
N VAL A 171 24.47 8.94 -17.76
CA VAL A 171 24.51 7.47 -17.63
C VAL A 171 25.35 7.07 -16.42
N TYR A 172 24.76 6.18 -15.63
CA TYR A 172 25.34 5.49 -14.48
C TYR A 172 25.38 4.00 -14.77
N TYR A 173 26.14 3.26 -13.97
CA TYR A 173 26.26 1.81 -14.09
C TYR A 173 25.91 1.15 -12.77
N TYR A 174 25.11 0.09 -12.80
CA TYR A 174 24.78 -0.67 -11.61
C TYR A 174 25.44 -2.05 -11.62
N LEU A 175 25.74 -2.55 -10.43
CA LEU A 175 26.05 -3.95 -10.14
C LEU A 175 25.10 -4.43 -9.06
N ILE A 176 24.38 -5.52 -9.34
CA ILE A 176 23.44 -6.13 -8.40
C ILE A 176 23.88 -7.57 -8.15
N THR A 177 23.87 -7.96 -6.88
CA THR A 177 23.97 -9.37 -6.48
C THR A 177 22.81 -9.70 -5.57
N ALA A 178 22.07 -10.77 -5.86
CA ALA A 178 20.95 -11.19 -5.04
C ALA A 178 20.91 -12.71 -4.87
N SER A 179 20.47 -13.16 -3.70
CA SER A 179 20.23 -14.56 -3.37
C SER A 179 18.73 -14.74 -3.14
N PRO A 180 17.99 -15.34 -4.09
CA PRO A 180 16.60 -15.70 -3.89
C PRO A 180 16.42 -16.68 -2.72
N SER A 181 15.24 -16.62 -2.10
CA SER A 181 14.84 -17.61 -1.09
C SER A 181 14.69 -19.00 -1.71
N ASP A 182 14.18 -19.07 -2.95
CA ASP A 182 14.23 -20.29 -3.76
C ASP A 182 15.65 -20.55 -4.27
N LYS A 183 16.34 -21.50 -3.63
CA LYS A 183 17.73 -21.84 -3.94
C LYS A 183 17.91 -22.45 -5.34
N MET A 184 16.84 -22.97 -5.95
CA MET A 184 16.90 -23.51 -7.32
C MET A 184 17.15 -22.41 -8.37
N LYS A 185 16.79 -21.16 -8.08
CA LYS A 185 17.04 -20.03 -8.97
C LYS A 185 18.52 -19.59 -9.00
N GLY A 186 19.33 -20.08 -8.06
CA GLY A 186 20.74 -19.73 -7.95
C GLY A 186 20.99 -18.26 -7.58
N MET A 187 22.25 -17.89 -7.48
CA MET A 187 22.62 -16.51 -7.18
C MET A 187 22.50 -15.64 -8.44
N ILE A 188 21.83 -14.50 -8.31
CA ILE A 188 21.61 -13.54 -9.39
C ILE A 188 22.76 -12.53 -9.38
N LYS A 189 23.32 -12.25 -10.56
CA LYS A 189 24.30 -11.19 -10.79
C LYS A 189 23.87 -10.38 -12.00
N GLU A 190 23.41 -9.16 -11.78
CA GLU A 190 23.00 -8.26 -12.86
C GLU A 190 23.95 -7.07 -12.95
N LYS A 191 24.17 -6.61 -14.18
CA LYS A 191 24.90 -5.38 -14.46
C LYS A 191 24.27 -4.69 -15.65
N GLY A 192 24.32 -3.36 -15.67
CA GLY A 192 23.76 -2.58 -16.76
C GLY A 192 23.95 -1.09 -16.55
N ASP A 193 23.41 -0.33 -17.48
CA ASP A 193 23.35 1.12 -17.41
C ASP A 193 22.02 1.61 -16.83
N LEU A 194 22.06 2.79 -16.23
CA LEU A 194 20.94 3.53 -15.67
C LEU A 194 21.04 4.98 -16.11
N THR A 195 19.99 5.51 -16.71
CA THR A 195 19.94 6.91 -17.15
C THR A 195 19.24 7.77 -16.09
N LEU A 196 19.92 8.80 -15.59
CA LEU A 196 19.33 9.86 -14.77
C LEU A 196 18.98 11.04 -15.67
N ILE A 197 17.71 11.42 -15.71
CA ILE A 197 17.19 12.53 -16.52
C ILE A 197 16.67 13.64 -15.61
N ARG A 198 16.95 14.90 -15.94
CA ARG A 198 16.32 16.09 -15.34
C ARG A 198 16.02 17.11 -16.41
#